data_AF-A0A958J554-F1
#
_entry.id   AF-A0A958J554-F1
#
_cell.length_a   1.000
_cell.length_b   1.000
_cell.length_c   1.000
_cell.angle_alpha   90.00
_cell.angle_beta   90.00
_cell.angle_gamma   90.00
#
_symmetry.space_group_name_H-M   'P 1'
#
loop_
_entity.id
_entity.type
_entity.pdbx_description
1 polymer ?
#
loop_
_entity_poly.entity_id
_entity_poly.type
_entity_poly.pdbx_seq_one_letter_code
_entity_poly.pdbx_strand_id
1 'polypeptide(L)' 'LTSTCYDPAPDGAPCGECDACLLRLKGFEEAGVVDPLRYGKIKGKG' A
#
# COMPACT_ATOMS: atom_id res chain seq x y z
N LEU A 1 -12.49 -10.80 -1.03
CA LEU A 1 -11.81 -9.52 -0.73
C LEU A 1 -11.10 -9.09 -2.00
N THR A 2 -11.45 -7.94 -2.59
CA THR A 2 -10.70 -7.36 -3.72
C THR A 2 -9.63 -6.45 -3.13
N SER A 3 -8.37 -6.90 -3.11
CA SER A 3 -7.25 -6.05 -2.73
C SER A 3 -6.77 -5.29 -3.97
N THR A 4 -6.62 -3.97 -3.87
CA THR A 4 -6.03 -3.12 -4.92
C THR A 4 -4.53 -3.35 -5.07
N CYS A 5 -3.86 -3.93 -4.06
CA CYS A 5 -2.44 -4.22 -4.11
C CYS A 5 -2.14 -5.52 -4.89
N TYR A 6 -1.13 -5.49 -5.75
CA TYR A 6 -0.72 -6.65 -6.56
C TYR A 6 0.19 -7.62 -5.81
N ASP A 7 0.83 -7.16 -4.74
CA ASP A 7 1.77 -7.94 -3.94
C ASP A 7 1.59 -7.65 -2.44
N PRO A 8 0.42 -7.96 -1.85
CA PRO A 8 0.20 -7.68 -0.43
C PRO A 8 1.14 -8.53 0.44
N ALA A 9 1.52 -7.99 1.59
CA ALA A 9 2.24 -8.72 2.61
C ALA A 9 1.45 -9.96 3.10
N PRO A 10 2.10 -10.93 3.80
CA PRO A 10 1.43 -12.15 4.24
C PRO A 10 0.22 -11.93 5.17
N ASP A 11 0.15 -10.79 5.84
CA ASP A 11 -0.98 -10.35 6.68
C ASP A 11 -2.09 -9.64 5.90
N GLY A 12 -1.94 -9.53 4.57
CA GLY A 12 -2.86 -8.84 3.67
C GLY A 12 -2.63 -7.33 3.55
N ALA A 13 -1.61 -6.77 4.21
CA ALA A 13 -1.29 -5.34 4.12
C ALA A 13 -0.79 -4.97 2.71
N PRO A 14 -1.17 -3.81 2.14
CA PRO A 14 -0.64 -3.36 0.85
C PRO A 14 0.89 -3.18 0.92
N CYS A 15 1.65 -3.57 -0.12
CA CYS A 15 3.12 -3.46 -0.11
C CYS A 15 3.63 -2.02 -0.06
N GLY A 16 2.95 -1.09 -0.74
CA GLY A 16 3.38 0.31 -0.81
C GLY A 16 4.31 0.64 -1.97
N GLU A 17 4.65 -0.35 -2.80
CA GLU A 17 5.62 -0.20 -3.90
C GLU A 17 5.07 -0.54 -5.28
N CYS A 18 3.96 -1.29 -5.38
CA CYS A 18 3.31 -1.53 -6.68
C CYS A 18 2.54 -0.31 -7.17
N ASP A 19 2.34 -0.20 -8.49
CA ASP A 19 1.64 0.94 -9.13
C ASP A 19 0.30 1.26 -8.48
N ALA A 20 -0.48 0.24 -8.13
CA ALA A 20 -1.78 0.43 -7.51
C ALA A 20 -1.67 1.03 -6.09
N CYS A 21 -0.63 0.66 -5.32
CA CYS A 21 -0.35 1.29 -4.04
C CYS A 21 0.10 2.74 -4.20
N LEU A 22 0.93 3.03 -5.20
CA LEU A 22 1.42 4.38 -5.48
C LEU A 22 0.28 5.31 -5.94
N LEU A 23 -0.58 4.83 -6.84
CA LEU A 23 -1.77 5.58 -7.29
C LEU A 23 -2.71 5.88 -6.13
N ARG A 24 -2.92 4.92 -5.23
CA ARG A 24 -3.70 5.12 -4.01
C ARG A 24 -3.09 6.21 -3.12
N LEU A 25 -1.80 6.08 -2.79
CA LEU A 25 -1.09 7.04 -1.93
C LEU A 25 -1.16 8.46 -2.51
N LYS A 26 -0.94 8.60 -3.82
CA LYS A 26 -1.08 9.87 -4.52
C LYS A 26 -2.49 10.46 -4.41
N GLY A 27 -3.54 9.63 -4.56
CA GLY A 27 -4.92 10.09 -4.41
C GLY A 27 -5.23 10.61 -3.00
N PHE A 28 -4.68 9.98 -1.96
CA PHE A 28 -4.79 10.48 -0.58
C PHE A 28 -4.01 11.79 -0.38
N GLU A 29 -2.80 11.88 -0.92
CA GLU A 29 -1.97 13.09 -0.89
C GLU A 29 -2.66 14.28 -1.57
N GLU A 30 -3.20 14.08 -2.78
CA GLU A 30 -3.93 15.11 -3.55
C GLU A 30 -5.19 15.58 -2.83
N ALA A 31 -5.86 14.68 -2.10
CA ALA A 31 -7.03 15.01 -1.28
C ALA A 31 -6.66 15.64 0.08
N GLY A 32 -5.36 15.76 0.41
CA GLY A 32 -4.89 16.32 1.68
C GLY A 32 -5.25 15.46 2.89
N VAL A 33 -5.47 14.16 2.69
CA VAL A 33 -5.85 13.21 3.75
C VAL A 33 -4.81 12.11 3.90
N VAL A 34 -4.65 11.61 5.13
CA VAL A 34 -3.74 10.48 5.40
C VAL A 34 -4.43 9.17 5.06
N ASP A 35 -3.74 8.27 4.35
CA ASP A 35 -4.22 6.92 4.11
C ASP A 35 -4.34 6.14 5.43
N PRO A 36 -5.52 5.62 5.80
CA PRO A 36 -5.71 4.89 7.04
C PRO A 36 -5.09 3.48 7.02
N LEU A 37 -4.69 2.96 5.87
CA LEU A 37 -4.13 1.62 5.78
C LEU A 37 -2.69 1.58 6.27
N ARG A 38 -2.37 0.51 7.02
CA ARG A 38 -1.01 0.18 7.34
C ARG A 38 -0.39 -0.58 6.17
N TYR A 39 0.70 -0.07 5.64
CA TYR A 39 1.45 -0.69 4.57
C TYR A 39 2.46 -1.70 5.12
N GLY A 40 2.55 -2.85 4.48
CA GLY A 40 3.45 -3.94 4.82
C GLY A 40 4.85 -3.61 4.34
N LYS A 41 5.56 -2.72 5.04
CA LYS A 41 6.96 -2.41 4.72
C LYS A 41 7.79 -3.70 4.82
N ILE A 42 8.33 -4.11 3.68
CA ILE A 42 9.23 -5.25 3.45
C ILE A 42 10.25 -5.42 4.58
N LYS A 43 10.22 -6.60 5.21
CA LYS A 43 11.32 -7.07 6.04
C LYS A 43 12.60 -6.99 5.20
N GLY A 44 13.60 -6.30 5.74
CA GLY A 44 14.90 -6.15 5.09
C GLY A 44 15.49 -7.49 4.69
N LYS A 45 16.23 -7.44 3.58
CA LYS A 45 17.26 -8.40 3.13
C LYS A 45 17.57 -9.51 4.13
N GLY A 46 17.17 -10.74 3.79
CA GLY A 46 17.94 -11.93 4.16
C GLY A 46 19.12 -12.09 3.21
#